data_AF-A0AAP6H1M5-F1
#
_entry.id   AF-A0AAP6H1M5-F1
#
_cell.length_a   1.000
_cell.length_b   1.000
_cell.length_c   1.000
_cell.angle_alpha   90.00
_cell.angle_beta   90.00
_cell.angle_gamma   90.00
#
_symmetry.space_group_name_H-M   'P 1'
#
loop_
_entity.id
_entity.type
_entity.pdbx_description
1 polymer ?
#
loop_
_entity_poly.entity_id
_entity_poly.type
_entity_poly.pdbx_seq_one_letter_code
_entity_poly.pdbx_strand_id
1 'polypeptide(L)'
;MATAKKTRKRTTPAATSAEPKATRTRTPVVKTATRKAAATDPRAARVAARQRRLQDQEKAKDARAAAKKASKKATKKATQAGSRKQPETMPAQHIAKPGNEHELDLAPRFLAPDYVGSGKLKGKRAIITGADSGIGRAVAVLFAREGADVAVLHLDEHDDAEVTRQHVDAEGTRCVVIAGDVRDPKFCNKAVKQVAKAFGGIDILVNNAAFQLHCERLEDLEDEHLQETLQTNIGGYIQMARAVLPHLEEGDCIINTGSETGLFGSKALIDYSSTKGAIHAFTKALASQLLPRGIRVNAVAPGPVWTPLNPADKQAPDVAEFGKHSDMGRPAQPEELSPAYVFLASPITASYISGVVLPVMGGPKG
;
A
#
# COMPACT_ATOMS: atom_id res chain seq x y z
N MET A 1 -33.44 56.35 26.26
CA MET A 1 -34.87 56.21 25.88
C MET A 1 -35.23 54.74 26.08
N ALA A 2 -35.76 54.38 27.27
CA ALA A 2 -37.19 54.32 27.57
C ALA A 2 -37.91 53.24 26.73
N THR A 3 -38.64 52.25 27.24
CA THR A 3 -39.06 51.90 28.61
C THR A 3 -39.85 50.57 28.56
N ALA A 4 -39.61 49.69 29.55
CA ALA A 4 -40.56 48.97 30.42
C ALA A 4 -41.80 48.24 29.81
N LYS A 5 -42.15 47.03 30.26
CA LYS A 5 -42.65 46.65 31.61
C LYS A 5 -42.41 45.15 31.86
N LYS A 6 -41.80 44.68 32.97
CA LYS A 6 -42.34 44.50 34.35
C LYS A 6 -43.66 43.69 34.34
N THR A 7 -43.88 42.62 35.12
CA THR A 7 -43.58 42.51 36.55
C THR A 7 -43.82 41.09 37.12
N ARG A 8 -42.96 40.71 38.11
CA ARG A 8 -43.20 40.04 39.42
C ARG A 8 -43.68 38.57 39.44
N LYS A 9 -42.84 37.65 39.92
CA LYS A 9 -42.48 37.27 41.33
C LYS A 9 -43.52 36.34 41.98
N ARG A 10 -43.11 35.13 42.37
CA ARG A 10 -43.12 34.64 43.78
C ARG A 10 -42.54 33.22 43.96
N THR A 11 -41.45 33.17 44.73
CA THR A 11 -41.17 32.32 45.92
C THR A 11 -41.53 30.82 45.95
N THR A 12 -40.48 30.02 46.19
CA THR A 12 -40.40 28.63 46.72
C THR A 12 -40.95 28.50 48.17
N PRO A 13 -41.38 27.31 48.66
CA PRO A 13 -40.45 26.34 49.30
C PRO A 13 -40.84 24.84 49.18
N ALA A 14 -40.01 23.99 49.79
CA ALA A 14 -39.87 22.53 49.71
C ALA A 14 -40.86 21.67 50.55
N ALA A 15 -40.65 20.34 50.52
CA ALA A 15 -41.25 19.21 51.28
C ALA A 15 -42.52 18.59 50.63
N THR A 16 -42.80 17.28 50.60
CA THR A 16 -42.22 16.02 51.14
C THR A 16 -43.03 14.86 50.52
N SER A 17 -42.40 13.68 50.37
CA SER A 17 -42.95 12.31 50.42
C SER A 17 -44.35 11.98 49.85
N ALA A 18 -44.42 11.01 48.93
CA ALA A 18 -45.13 9.71 49.10
C ALA A 18 -45.31 9.00 47.75
N GLU A 19 -44.85 7.74 47.69
CA GLU A 19 -45.19 6.78 46.63
C GLU A 19 -46.70 6.45 46.65
N PRO A 20 -47.37 6.36 45.49
CA PRO A 20 -48.60 5.60 45.37
C PRO A 20 -48.32 4.21 44.78
N LYS A 21 -48.51 3.18 45.61
CA LYS A 21 -48.63 1.77 45.19
C LYS A 21 -49.80 1.63 44.21
N ALA A 22 -49.51 1.57 42.92
CA ALA A 22 -50.47 1.20 41.90
C ALA A 22 -50.58 -0.33 41.79
N THR A 23 -51.61 -0.89 42.41
CA THR A 23 -52.13 -2.24 42.18
C THR A 23 -52.61 -2.37 40.74
N ARG A 24 -51.72 -2.78 39.83
CA ARG A 24 -52.12 -3.24 38.49
C ARG A 24 -52.49 -4.72 38.54
N THR A 25 -53.79 -4.96 38.58
CA THR A 25 -54.42 -6.25 38.25
C THR A 25 -53.96 -6.69 36.86
N ARG A 26 -53.25 -7.82 36.78
CA ARG A 26 -52.79 -8.42 35.52
C ARG A 26 -53.99 -8.98 34.77
N THR A 27 -54.34 -8.38 33.64
CA THR A 27 -55.16 -9.01 32.61
C THR A 27 -54.48 -10.32 32.18
N PRO A 28 -55.18 -11.46 32.10
CA PRO A 28 -54.56 -12.72 31.72
C PRO A 28 -54.18 -12.65 30.24
N VAL A 29 -52.88 -12.69 29.96
CA VAL A 29 -52.39 -12.91 28.61
C VAL A 29 -52.86 -14.29 28.19
N VAL A 30 -53.76 -14.32 27.22
CA VAL A 30 -54.20 -15.50 26.49
C VAL A 30 -52.96 -16.28 26.07
N LYS A 31 -52.79 -17.48 26.63
CA LYS A 31 -51.76 -18.44 26.19
C LYS A 31 -52.15 -18.94 24.79
N THR A 32 -51.82 -18.17 23.76
CA THR A 32 -51.78 -18.70 22.40
C THR A 32 -50.66 -19.72 22.35
N ALA A 33 -51.07 -20.96 22.12
CA ALA A 33 -50.21 -22.10 21.92
C ALA A 33 -49.18 -21.79 20.83
N THR A 34 -47.91 -22.05 21.13
CA THR A 34 -46.87 -22.68 20.28
C THR A 34 -45.43 -22.38 20.74
N ARG A 35 -45.17 -22.13 22.03
CA ARG A 35 -43.84 -22.46 22.60
C ARG A 35 -43.61 -23.97 22.82
N LYS A 36 -44.66 -24.78 22.69
CA LYS A 36 -44.60 -26.25 22.87
C LYS A 36 -44.47 -27.04 21.56
N ALA A 37 -44.67 -26.42 20.39
CA ALA A 37 -44.56 -27.08 19.08
C ALA A 37 -43.14 -27.04 18.48
N ALA A 38 -42.23 -26.22 19.01
CA ALA A 38 -40.81 -26.26 18.66
C ALA A 38 -39.98 -27.18 19.60
N ALA A 39 -40.62 -27.78 20.62
CA ALA A 39 -39.94 -28.49 21.70
C ALA A 39 -39.76 -30.00 21.47
N THR A 40 -40.22 -30.56 20.35
CA THR A 40 -40.06 -31.99 20.05
C THR A 40 -39.84 -32.24 18.57
N ASP A 41 -39.01 -31.42 17.90
CA ASP A 41 -38.34 -31.95 16.72
C ASP A 41 -37.08 -32.70 17.20
N PRO A 42 -37.11 -34.04 17.30
CA PRO A 42 -35.92 -34.81 17.65
C PRO A 42 -34.78 -34.59 16.66
N ARG A 43 -35.05 -34.09 15.45
CA ARG A 43 -34.01 -33.67 14.49
C ARG A 43 -33.32 -32.39 14.96
N ALA A 44 -34.04 -31.36 15.40
CA ALA A 44 -33.46 -30.13 15.95
C ALA A 44 -32.61 -30.39 17.21
N ALA A 45 -33.09 -31.24 18.13
CA ALA A 45 -32.33 -31.64 19.31
C ALA A 45 -31.05 -32.43 18.96
N ARG A 46 -31.12 -33.35 17.98
CA ARG A 46 -29.96 -34.10 17.47
C ARG A 46 -28.95 -33.18 16.77
N VAL A 47 -29.40 -32.19 16.00
CA VAL A 47 -28.53 -31.20 15.35
C VAL A 47 -27.81 -30.35 16.40
N ALA A 48 -28.52 -29.87 17.43
CA ALA A 48 -27.92 -29.10 18.51
C ALA A 48 -26.87 -29.91 19.30
N ALA A 49 -27.16 -31.18 19.60
CA ALA A 49 -26.20 -32.08 20.26
C ALA A 49 -24.95 -32.33 19.39
N ARG A 50 -25.13 -32.52 18.07
CA ARG A 50 -24.02 -32.67 17.12
C ARG A 50 -23.15 -31.41 17.06
N GLN A 51 -23.76 -30.22 17.00
CA GLN A 51 -23.03 -28.95 16.97
C GLN A 51 -22.21 -28.72 18.25
N ARG A 52 -22.78 -29.00 19.43
CA ARG A 52 -22.04 -28.94 20.71
C ARG A 52 -20.86 -29.90 20.74
N ARG A 53 -21.05 -31.14 20.28
CA ARG A 53 -19.96 -32.13 20.18
C ARG A 53 -18.84 -31.65 19.25
N LEU A 54 -19.17 -31.05 18.10
CA LEU A 54 -18.17 -30.47 17.20
C LEU A 54 -17.42 -29.30 17.86
N GLN A 55 -18.13 -28.44 18.58
CA GLN A 55 -17.52 -27.34 19.33
C GLN A 55 -16.56 -27.84 20.42
N ASP A 56 -16.94 -28.88 21.18
CA ASP A 56 -16.09 -29.45 22.22
C ASP A 56 -14.87 -30.17 21.64
N GLN A 57 -15.02 -30.81 20.47
CA GLN A 57 -13.90 -31.38 19.72
C GLN A 57 -12.91 -30.31 19.26
N GLU A 58 -13.39 -29.18 18.73
CA GLU A 58 -12.52 -28.07 18.33
C GLU A 58 -11.83 -27.42 19.54
N LYS A 59 -12.54 -27.17 20.64
CA LYS A 59 -11.92 -26.67 21.89
C LYS A 59 -10.80 -27.59 22.39
N ALA A 60 -10.99 -28.91 22.33
CA ALA A 60 -9.96 -29.86 22.72
C ALA A 60 -8.74 -29.86 21.78
N LYS A 61 -8.96 -29.68 20.47
CA LYS A 61 -7.87 -29.49 19.49
C LYS A 61 -7.14 -28.18 19.72
N ASP A 62 -7.86 -27.09 19.96
CA ASP A 62 -7.31 -25.76 20.23
C ASP A 62 -6.46 -25.75 21.49
N ALA A 63 -6.92 -26.39 22.58
CA ALA A 63 -6.14 -26.52 23.81
C ALA A 63 -4.81 -27.27 23.58
N ARG A 64 -4.84 -28.36 22.78
CA ARG A 64 -3.62 -29.11 22.39
C ARG A 64 -2.71 -28.30 21.47
N ALA A 65 -3.29 -27.52 20.55
CA ALA A 65 -2.55 -26.68 19.63
C ALA A 65 -1.91 -25.48 20.33
N ALA A 66 -2.60 -24.87 21.30
CA ALA A 66 -2.07 -23.79 22.14
C ALA A 66 -0.85 -24.26 22.95
N ALA A 67 -0.93 -25.44 23.54
CA ALA A 67 0.20 -26.06 24.24
C ALA A 67 1.42 -26.31 23.31
N LYS A 68 1.18 -26.73 22.05
CA LYS A 68 2.25 -26.88 21.04
C LYS A 68 2.79 -25.55 20.51
N LYS A 69 1.95 -24.53 20.34
CA LYS A 69 2.35 -23.17 19.88
C LYS A 69 3.25 -22.48 20.90
N ALA A 70 3.00 -22.66 22.20
CA ALA A 70 3.87 -22.13 23.26
C ALA A 70 5.31 -22.67 23.17
N SER A 71 5.49 -23.90 22.68
CA SER A 71 6.80 -24.54 22.48
C SER A 71 7.50 -24.17 21.17
N LYS A 72 6.78 -23.73 20.13
CA LYS A 72 7.32 -23.50 18.75
C LYS A 72 7.67 -22.05 18.40
N LYS A 73 7.46 -21.10 19.31
CA LYS A 73 7.63 -19.65 19.06
C LYS A 73 9.09 -19.22 18.79
N ALA A 74 10.06 -20.13 18.87
CA ALA A 74 11.49 -19.85 18.75
C ALA A 74 12.10 -20.01 17.33
N THR A 75 11.40 -20.58 16.34
CA THR A 75 12.01 -20.84 15.00
C THR A 75 10.98 -20.80 13.85
N LYS A 76 10.47 -19.63 13.48
CA LYS A 76 9.69 -19.50 12.23
C LYS A 76 10.68 -19.31 11.07
N LYS A 77 10.86 -20.36 10.26
CA LYS A 77 11.69 -20.31 9.04
C LYS A 77 11.08 -19.34 8.03
N ALA A 78 11.90 -18.54 7.34
CA ALA A 78 11.43 -17.66 6.29
C ALA A 78 10.74 -18.43 5.16
N THR A 79 9.59 -17.93 4.72
CA THR A 79 8.78 -18.52 3.66
C THR A 79 9.36 -18.15 2.30
N GLN A 80 9.60 -19.16 1.47
CA GLN A 80 10.10 -19.05 0.10
C GLN A 80 9.02 -19.59 -0.83
N ALA A 81 8.19 -18.69 -1.38
CA ALA A 81 7.03 -19.03 -2.20
C ALA A 81 7.25 -18.80 -3.72
N GLY A 82 8.40 -18.25 -4.10
CA GLY A 82 8.77 -18.04 -5.50
C GLY A 82 9.52 -19.23 -6.12
N SER A 83 9.79 -19.12 -7.42
CA SER A 83 10.57 -20.09 -8.21
C SER A 83 12.03 -20.19 -7.78
N ARG A 84 12.59 -19.12 -7.20
CA ARG A 84 13.95 -19.06 -6.67
C ARG A 84 13.98 -18.61 -5.22
N LYS A 85 14.98 -19.10 -4.48
CA LYS A 85 15.20 -18.74 -3.08
C LYS A 85 15.70 -17.30 -2.97
N GLN A 86 15.02 -16.48 -2.17
CA GLN A 86 15.38 -15.09 -1.90
C GLN A 86 16.21 -14.93 -0.62
N PRO A 87 17.03 -13.87 -0.52
CA PRO A 87 17.79 -13.56 0.69
C PRO A 87 16.89 -13.46 1.93
N GLU A 88 17.31 -14.08 3.02
CA GLU A 88 16.58 -14.10 4.30
C GLU A 88 17.15 -13.08 5.30
N THR A 89 18.43 -12.74 5.15
CA THR A 89 19.19 -11.87 6.06
C THR A 89 19.83 -10.75 5.26
N MET A 90 19.73 -9.53 5.77
CA MET A 90 20.36 -8.35 5.16
C MET A 90 21.69 -8.03 5.86
N PRO A 91 22.66 -7.44 5.15
CA PRO A 91 23.89 -6.95 5.76
C PRO A 91 23.60 -5.79 6.71
N ALA A 92 24.40 -5.66 7.77
CA ALA A 92 24.35 -4.50 8.66
C ALA A 92 25.11 -3.34 8.00
N GLN A 93 24.38 -2.40 7.39
CA GLN A 93 24.98 -1.28 6.65
C GLN A 93 24.10 -0.02 6.75
N HIS A 94 24.69 1.16 6.59
CA HIS A 94 24.00 2.45 6.49
C HIS A 94 24.67 3.28 5.39
N ILE A 95 23.88 3.98 4.57
CA ILE A 95 24.36 4.78 3.43
C ILE A 95 23.74 6.19 3.44
N ALA A 96 24.27 7.10 2.62
CA ALA A 96 23.72 8.46 2.49
C ALA A 96 22.40 8.48 1.70
N LYS A 97 21.66 9.61 1.77
CA LYS A 97 20.46 9.87 0.96
C LYS A 97 20.78 10.80 -0.24
N PRO A 98 20.11 10.62 -1.41
CA PRO A 98 19.35 9.42 -1.73
C PRO A 98 20.29 8.21 -1.86
N GLY A 99 19.76 7.01 -1.59
CA GLY A 99 20.59 5.81 -1.49
C GLY A 99 20.99 5.29 -2.87
N ASN A 100 22.29 5.15 -3.11
CA ASN A 100 22.82 4.46 -4.28
C ASN A 100 22.70 2.93 -4.12
N GLU A 101 22.13 2.24 -5.11
CA GLU A 101 21.98 0.78 -5.09
C GLU A 101 23.30 0.05 -5.26
N HIS A 102 24.22 0.61 -6.03
CA HIS A 102 25.55 0.04 -6.23
C HIS A 102 26.43 0.05 -4.97
N GLU A 103 26.07 0.82 -3.94
CA GLU A 103 26.77 0.84 -2.64
C GLU A 103 26.29 -0.26 -1.67
N LEU A 104 25.23 -1.01 -2.01
CA LEU A 104 24.69 -2.05 -1.11
C LEU A 104 25.54 -3.32 -1.16
N ASP A 105 26.01 -3.80 0.01
CA ASP A 105 26.76 -5.06 0.15
C ASP A 105 26.00 -6.27 -0.43
N LEU A 106 24.66 -6.24 -0.29
CA LEU A 106 23.75 -7.17 -0.94
C LEU A 106 22.98 -6.44 -2.04
N ALA A 107 23.36 -6.66 -3.29
CA ALA A 107 22.64 -6.13 -4.44
C ALA A 107 21.17 -6.60 -4.44
N PRO A 108 20.18 -5.68 -4.51
CA PRO A 108 18.79 -6.03 -4.72
C PRO A 108 18.59 -6.83 -6.00
N ARG A 109 17.71 -7.83 -5.94
CA ARG A 109 17.36 -8.62 -7.12
C ARG A 109 16.20 -7.97 -7.85
N PHE A 110 16.45 -7.51 -9.08
CA PHE A 110 15.47 -6.79 -9.90
C PHE A 110 15.17 -7.47 -11.25
N LEU A 111 15.91 -8.52 -11.63
CA LEU A 111 15.84 -9.10 -12.98
C LEU A 111 14.66 -10.06 -13.20
N ALA A 112 14.14 -10.71 -12.16
CA ALA A 112 13.13 -11.78 -12.26
C ALA A 112 13.46 -12.80 -13.38
N PRO A 113 14.57 -13.56 -13.28
CA PRO A 113 15.07 -14.38 -14.39
C PRO A 113 14.09 -15.46 -14.87
N ASP A 114 13.18 -15.91 -14.00
CA ASP A 114 12.16 -16.91 -14.34
C ASP A 114 10.90 -16.29 -14.99
N TYR A 115 10.82 -14.96 -15.10
CA TYR A 115 9.71 -14.26 -15.75
C TYR A 115 9.95 -14.15 -17.27
N VAL A 116 9.11 -14.84 -18.04
CA VAL A 116 9.14 -14.81 -19.51
C VAL A 116 8.12 -13.80 -20.03
N GLY A 117 8.61 -12.79 -20.75
CA GLY A 117 7.75 -11.77 -21.39
C GLY A 117 6.77 -12.38 -22.39
N SER A 118 5.57 -11.83 -22.46
CA SER A 118 4.49 -12.30 -23.34
C SER A 118 3.89 -11.20 -24.21
N GLY A 119 4.56 -10.04 -24.29
CA GLY A 119 4.14 -8.89 -25.07
C GLY A 119 2.94 -8.15 -24.48
N LYS A 120 2.70 -8.23 -23.17
CA LYS A 120 1.53 -7.62 -22.51
C LYS A 120 1.52 -6.10 -22.63
N LEU A 121 2.70 -5.49 -22.79
CA LEU A 121 2.90 -4.06 -22.91
C LEU A 121 3.55 -3.70 -24.25
N LYS A 122 3.42 -4.58 -25.26
CA LYS A 122 4.05 -4.37 -26.56
C LYS A 122 3.62 -3.04 -27.17
N GLY A 123 4.60 -2.19 -27.46
CA GLY A 123 4.39 -0.87 -28.05
C GLY A 123 3.88 0.20 -27.09
N LYS A 124 3.79 -0.10 -25.78
CA LYS A 124 3.43 0.90 -24.75
C LYS A 124 4.62 1.77 -24.40
N ARG A 125 4.35 2.99 -23.92
CA ARG A 125 5.35 4.02 -23.61
C ARG A 125 5.15 4.46 -22.17
N ALA A 126 6.09 4.10 -21.30
CA ALA A 126 5.96 4.27 -19.86
C ALA A 126 6.90 5.35 -19.31
N ILE A 127 6.41 6.14 -18.35
CA ILE A 127 7.22 6.98 -17.47
C ILE A 127 7.23 6.34 -16.08
N ILE A 128 8.42 6.14 -15.50
CA ILE A 128 8.57 5.60 -14.15
C ILE A 128 9.47 6.55 -13.35
N THR A 129 8.95 7.09 -12.25
CA THR A 129 9.73 7.96 -11.33
C THR A 129 10.43 7.16 -10.25
N GLY A 130 11.66 7.54 -9.87
CA GLY A 130 12.50 6.75 -8.95
C GLY A 130 12.78 5.37 -9.54
N ALA A 131 13.12 5.32 -10.83
CA ALA A 131 13.33 4.09 -11.58
C ALA A 131 14.81 3.72 -11.75
N ASP A 132 15.71 4.57 -11.25
CA ASP A 132 17.13 4.30 -11.13
C ASP A 132 17.42 3.03 -10.31
N SER A 133 16.61 2.74 -9.27
CA SER A 133 16.87 1.68 -8.30
C SER A 133 15.60 0.99 -7.80
N GLY A 134 15.80 -0.07 -7.01
CA GLY A 134 14.78 -0.76 -6.23
C GLY A 134 13.59 -1.24 -7.06
N ILE A 135 12.38 -0.96 -6.53
CA ILE A 135 11.12 -1.36 -7.18
C ILE A 135 11.00 -0.72 -8.56
N GLY A 136 11.36 0.56 -8.71
CA GLY A 136 11.27 1.27 -9.98
C GLY A 136 12.14 0.64 -11.06
N ARG A 137 13.39 0.28 -10.72
CA ARG A 137 14.31 -0.47 -11.61
C ARG A 137 13.70 -1.81 -12.04
N ALA A 138 13.21 -2.61 -11.10
CA ALA A 138 12.59 -3.89 -11.42
C ALA A 138 11.35 -3.75 -12.32
N VAL A 139 10.55 -2.70 -12.12
CA VAL A 139 9.39 -2.39 -12.98
C VAL A 139 9.85 -1.95 -14.37
N ALA A 140 10.87 -1.09 -14.47
CA ALA A 140 11.42 -0.65 -15.75
C ALA A 140 11.90 -1.84 -16.61
N VAL A 141 12.67 -2.75 -16.02
CA VAL A 141 13.17 -3.94 -16.71
C VAL A 141 12.02 -4.86 -17.15
N LEU A 142 11.03 -5.14 -16.29
CA LEU A 142 9.90 -6.00 -16.68
C LEU A 142 8.96 -5.35 -17.70
N PHE A 143 8.81 -4.02 -17.66
CA PHE A 143 8.05 -3.30 -18.68
C PHE A 143 8.73 -3.41 -20.04
N ALA A 144 10.05 -3.25 -20.08
CA ALA A 144 10.86 -3.45 -21.28
C ALA A 144 10.74 -4.89 -21.82
N ARG A 145 10.86 -5.89 -20.94
CA ARG A 145 10.67 -7.31 -21.28
C ARG A 145 9.28 -7.63 -21.83
N GLU A 146 8.26 -6.90 -21.39
CA GLU A 146 6.89 -7.00 -21.93
C GLU A 146 6.65 -6.15 -23.19
N GLY A 147 7.69 -5.48 -23.69
CA GLY A 147 7.73 -4.77 -24.97
C GLY A 147 7.40 -3.28 -24.89
N ALA A 148 7.50 -2.65 -23.72
CA ALA A 148 7.29 -1.21 -23.56
C ALA A 148 8.60 -0.42 -23.68
N ASP A 149 8.52 0.76 -24.31
CA ASP A 149 9.55 1.79 -24.17
C ASP A 149 9.44 2.44 -22.78
N VAL A 150 10.57 2.70 -22.13
CA VAL A 150 10.62 3.12 -20.72
C VAL A 150 11.43 4.39 -20.53
N ALA A 151 10.82 5.40 -19.93
CA ALA A 151 11.50 6.58 -19.42
C ALA A 151 11.78 6.41 -17.92
N VAL A 152 13.07 6.44 -17.57
CA VAL A 152 13.62 6.36 -16.21
C VAL A 152 13.80 7.77 -15.69
N LEU A 153 12.94 8.18 -14.76
CA LEU A 153 13.11 9.43 -14.00
C LEU A 153 13.76 9.12 -12.65
N HIS A 154 14.72 9.94 -12.25
CA HIS A 154 15.50 9.81 -11.00
C HIS A 154 15.98 11.19 -10.53
N LEU A 155 16.55 11.27 -9.32
CA LEU A 155 17.00 12.55 -8.76
C LEU A 155 18.43 12.90 -9.21
N ASP A 156 19.42 12.14 -8.72
CA ASP A 156 20.86 12.40 -8.91
C ASP A 156 21.71 11.11 -9.01
N GLU A 157 21.08 9.94 -8.90
CA GLU A 157 21.72 8.62 -8.88
C GLU A 157 22.08 8.15 -10.30
N HIS A 158 22.90 8.94 -11.00
CA HIS A 158 23.16 8.78 -12.44
C HIS A 158 23.73 7.40 -12.81
N ASP A 159 24.64 6.86 -11.99
CA ASP A 159 25.24 5.55 -12.21
C ASP A 159 24.19 4.43 -12.11
N ASP A 160 23.28 4.53 -11.15
CA ASP A 160 22.19 3.57 -10.97
C ASP A 160 21.13 3.68 -12.08
N ALA A 161 20.83 4.89 -12.54
CA ALA A 161 19.95 5.10 -13.68
C ALA A 161 20.54 4.55 -14.98
N GLU A 162 21.86 4.67 -15.17
CA GLU A 162 22.58 4.11 -16.30
C GLU A 162 22.55 2.57 -16.30
N VAL A 163 22.70 1.93 -15.13
CA VAL A 163 22.50 0.48 -14.99
C VAL A 163 21.08 0.08 -15.40
N THR A 164 20.06 0.80 -14.94
CA THR A 164 18.66 0.53 -15.36
C THR A 164 18.51 0.70 -16.87
N ARG A 165 19.08 1.75 -17.47
CA ARG A 165 19.06 1.97 -18.92
C ARG A 165 19.63 0.80 -19.69
N GLN A 166 20.81 0.32 -19.29
CA GLN A 166 21.46 -0.83 -19.92
C GLN A 166 20.59 -2.09 -19.90
N HIS A 167 19.90 -2.34 -18.79
CA HIS A 167 19.00 -3.47 -18.69
C HIS A 167 17.71 -3.30 -19.51
N VAL A 168 17.15 -2.09 -19.61
CA VAL A 168 16.01 -1.82 -20.50
C VAL A 168 16.42 -2.01 -21.96
N ASP A 169 17.56 -1.44 -22.37
CA ASP A 169 18.06 -1.55 -23.74
C ASP A 169 18.37 -3.02 -24.11
N ALA A 170 18.84 -3.83 -23.16
CA ALA A 170 19.09 -5.26 -23.35
C ALA A 170 17.81 -6.09 -23.60
N GLU A 171 16.64 -5.62 -23.17
CA GLU A 171 15.34 -6.24 -23.49
C GLU A 171 14.83 -5.82 -24.89
N GLY A 172 15.52 -4.90 -25.57
CA GLY A 172 15.27 -4.53 -26.96
C GLY A 172 14.25 -3.40 -27.19
N THR A 173 13.90 -2.64 -26.14
CA THR A 173 13.04 -1.46 -26.25
C THR A 173 13.84 -0.16 -26.04
N ARG A 174 13.21 1.00 -26.26
CA ARG A 174 13.87 2.30 -26.11
C ARG A 174 13.88 2.73 -24.65
N CYS A 175 15.02 3.22 -24.18
CA CYS A 175 15.14 3.87 -22.87
C CYS A 175 15.46 5.37 -22.99
N VAL A 176 14.85 6.19 -22.13
CA VAL A 176 15.25 7.60 -21.92
C VAL A 176 15.46 7.83 -20.44
N VAL A 177 16.63 8.37 -20.06
CA VAL A 177 16.94 8.73 -18.67
C VAL A 177 16.80 10.23 -18.49
N ILE A 178 16.10 10.67 -17.44
CA ILE A 178 15.89 12.09 -17.12
C ILE A 178 16.12 12.30 -15.63
N ALA A 179 17.08 13.16 -15.29
CA ALA A 179 17.36 13.56 -13.91
C ALA A 179 16.55 14.80 -13.53
N GLY A 180 15.99 14.81 -12.33
CA GLY A 180 15.44 16.00 -11.70
C GLY A 180 14.38 15.71 -10.65
N ASP A 181 13.94 16.80 -10.01
CA ASP A 181 13.13 16.74 -8.82
C ASP A 181 11.63 16.79 -9.13
N VAL A 182 10.92 15.72 -8.76
CA VAL A 182 9.46 15.60 -8.93
C VAL A 182 8.66 16.62 -8.11
N ARG A 183 9.29 17.31 -7.15
CA ARG A 183 8.68 18.43 -6.42
C ARG A 183 8.57 19.69 -7.28
N ASP A 184 9.38 19.82 -8.34
CA ASP A 184 9.33 20.96 -9.25
C ASP A 184 8.32 20.69 -10.40
N PRO A 185 7.23 21.47 -10.49
CA PRO A 185 6.26 21.29 -11.57
C PRO A 185 6.84 21.65 -12.94
N LYS A 186 7.88 22.50 -13.01
CA LYS A 186 8.56 22.79 -14.28
C LYS A 186 9.33 21.58 -14.77
N PHE A 187 10.05 20.89 -13.88
CA PHE A 187 10.68 19.61 -14.18
C PHE A 187 9.65 18.59 -14.67
N CYS A 188 8.57 18.36 -13.93
CA CYS A 188 7.53 17.38 -14.30
C CYS A 188 7.00 17.63 -15.74
N ASN A 189 6.66 18.89 -16.05
CA ASN A 189 6.19 19.27 -17.38
C ASN A 189 7.26 19.10 -18.47
N LYS A 190 8.52 19.42 -18.17
CA LYS A 190 9.63 19.28 -19.12
C LYS A 190 9.93 17.82 -19.41
N ALA A 191 9.98 16.98 -18.37
CA ALA A 191 10.24 15.55 -18.49
C ALA A 191 9.16 14.85 -19.32
N VAL A 192 7.88 15.10 -19.04
CA VAL A 192 6.76 14.55 -19.83
C VAL A 192 6.85 14.96 -21.30
N LYS A 193 7.14 16.23 -21.60
CA LYS A 193 7.32 16.69 -23.00
C LYS A 193 8.50 16.01 -23.69
N GLN A 194 9.62 15.83 -22.99
CA GLN A 194 10.80 15.15 -23.52
C GLN A 194 10.48 13.69 -23.85
N VAL A 195 9.77 12.97 -22.96
CA VAL A 195 9.36 11.59 -23.18
C VAL A 195 8.35 11.49 -24.33
N ALA A 196 7.32 12.33 -24.35
CA ALA A 196 6.33 12.35 -25.42
C ALA A 196 6.99 12.59 -26.79
N LYS A 197 7.99 13.48 -26.85
CA LYS A 197 8.79 13.71 -28.07
C LYS A 197 9.65 12.50 -28.45
N ALA A 198 10.31 11.87 -27.48
CA ALA A 198 11.21 10.74 -27.74
C ALA A 198 10.44 9.48 -28.17
N PHE A 199 9.31 9.21 -27.54
CA PHE A 199 8.54 7.99 -27.76
C PHE A 199 7.36 8.14 -28.73
N GLY A 200 6.96 9.37 -29.05
CA GLY A 200 5.78 9.65 -29.87
C GLY A 200 4.47 9.55 -29.10
N GLY A 201 4.51 9.62 -27.78
CA GLY A 201 3.35 9.60 -26.87
C GLY A 201 3.66 8.91 -25.54
N ILE A 202 2.65 8.76 -24.69
CA ILE A 202 2.76 8.18 -23.35
C ILE A 202 1.48 7.39 -23.07
N ASP A 203 1.60 6.17 -22.56
CA ASP A 203 0.46 5.31 -22.22
C ASP A 203 0.37 5.01 -20.71
N ILE A 204 1.52 5.03 -20.03
CA ILE A 204 1.63 4.55 -18.65
C ILE A 204 2.44 5.55 -17.82
N LEU A 205 1.88 5.99 -16.70
CA LEU A 205 2.65 6.65 -15.63
C LEU A 205 2.75 5.74 -14.42
N VAL A 206 3.96 5.50 -13.95
CA VAL A 206 4.24 4.89 -12.65
C VAL A 206 4.85 5.96 -11.73
N ASN A 207 4.04 6.43 -10.79
CA ASN A 207 4.54 7.26 -9.70
C ASN A 207 5.12 6.35 -8.61
N ASN A 208 6.43 6.42 -8.41
CA ASN A 208 7.15 5.53 -7.50
C ASN A 208 8.22 6.24 -6.64
N ALA A 209 8.76 7.38 -7.09
CA ALA A 209 9.72 8.17 -6.32
C ALA A 209 9.21 8.50 -4.91
N ALA A 210 10.05 8.35 -3.89
CA ALA A 210 9.65 8.64 -2.52
C ALA A 210 10.85 9.06 -1.66
N PHE A 211 10.58 9.93 -0.70
CA PHE A 211 11.44 10.25 0.43
C PHE A 211 10.89 9.59 1.71
N GLN A 212 11.79 9.07 2.53
CA GLN A 212 11.46 8.62 3.89
C GLN A 212 12.63 8.90 4.83
N LEU A 213 12.30 9.31 6.05
CA LEU A 213 13.24 9.50 7.13
C LEU A 213 12.56 9.15 8.47
N HIS A 214 13.16 8.27 9.27
CA HIS A 214 12.58 7.89 10.56
C HIS A 214 12.52 9.07 11.54
N CYS A 215 11.40 9.17 12.27
CA CYS A 215 11.22 10.08 13.39
C CYS A 215 10.49 9.32 14.50
N GLU A 216 11.17 9.03 15.61
CA GLU A 216 10.60 8.19 16.69
C GLU A 216 9.47 8.87 17.46
N ARG A 217 9.51 10.20 17.52
CA ARG A 217 8.59 11.04 18.27
C ARG A 217 8.04 12.12 17.38
N LEU A 218 6.74 12.38 17.47
CA LEU A 218 6.12 13.42 16.65
C LEU A 218 6.59 14.82 17.04
N GLU A 219 6.95 15.04 18.32
CA GLU A 219 7.43 16.35 18.78
C GLU A 219 8.81 16.73 18.24
N ASP A 220 9.56 15.75 17.69
CA ASP A 220 10.89 15.94 17.12
C ASP A 220 10.84 16.08 15.58
N LEU A 221 9.64 16.06 14.98
CA LEU A 221 9.45 16.21 13.53
C LEU A 221 9.55 17.68 13.12
N GLU A 222 10.67 18.03 12.49
CA GLU A 222 10.90 19.38 11.94
C GLU A 222 10.00 19.67 10.73
N ASP A 223 9.64 20.94 10.55
CA ASP A 223 8.79 21.40 9.45
C ASP A 223 9.42 21.12 8.08
N GLU A 224 10.74 21.29 7.92
CA GLU A 224 11.45 21.01 6.68
C GLU A 224 11.38 19.52 6.31
N HIS A 225 11.51 18.62 7.29
CA HIS A 225 11.36 17.18 7.08
C HIS A 225 9.92 16.87 6.65
N LEU A 226 8.92 17.38 7.37
CA LEU A 226 7.52 17.18 7.00
C LEU A 226 7.23 17.67 5.57
N GLN A 227 7.72 18.85 5.21
CA GLN A 227 7.53 19.41 3.86
C GLN A 227 8.25 18.58 2.80
N GLU A 228 9.48 18.13 3.04
CA GLU A 228 10.22 17.25 2.14
C GLU A 228 9.41 15.98 1.83
N THR A 229 8.92 15.29 2.86
CA THR A 229 8.12 14.08 2.72
C THR A 229 6.81 14.35 1.97
N LEU A 230 6.07 15.40 2.31
CA LEU A 230 4.79 15.75 1.66
C LEU A 230 4.99 16.13 0.18
N GLN A 231 5.93 17.02 -0.11
CA GLN A 231 6.15 17.53 -1.47
C GLN A 231 6.67 16.42 -2.39
N THR A 232 7.55 15.54 -1.91
CA THR A 232 8.06 14.43 -2.73
C THR A 232 6.98 13.36 -2.94
N ASN A 233 6.35 12.87 -1.86
CA ASN A 233 5.58 11.63 -1.93
C ASN A 233 4.15 11.79 -2.46
N ILE A 234 3.49 12.93 -2.19
CA ILE A 234 2.13 13.19 -2.71
C ILE A 234 2.10 14.42 -3.63
N GLY A 235 2.87 15.46 -3.32
CA GLY A 235 3.06 16.60 -4.20
C GLY A 235 3.55 16.16 -5.58
N GLY A 236 4.66 15.42 -5.64
CA GLY A 236 5.25 14.93 -6.89
C GLY A 236 4.32 14.01 -7.68
N TYR A 237 3.55 13.15 -6.99
CA TYR A 237 2.57 12.26 -7.66
C TYR A 237 1.46 13.07 -8.35
N ILE A 238 0.95 14.11 -7.67
CA ILE A 238 -0.07 15.01 -8.24
C ILE A 238 0.53 15.81 -9.40
N GLN A 239 1.76 16.31 -9.28
CA GLN A 239 2.42 17.08 -10.34
C GLN A 239 2.67 16.24 -11.60
N MET A 240 3.21 15.03 -11.44
CA MET A 240 3.43 14.10 -12.55
C MET A 240 2.12 13.65 -13.20
N ALA A 241 1.09 13.33 -12.40
CA ALA A 241 -0.24 13.00 -12.93
C ALA A 241 -0.82 14.18 -13.74
N ARG A 242 -0.77 15.41 -13.20
CA ARG A 242 -1.22 16.61 -13.92
C ARG A 242 -0.45 16.82 -15.24
N ALA A 243 0.86 16.61 -15.22
CA ALA A 243 1.71 16.77 -16.39
C ALA A 243 1.42 15.72 -17.48
N VAL A 244 1.19 14.45 -17.10
CA VAL A 244 0.97 13.36 -18.06
C VAL A 244 -0.45 13.36 -18.64
N LEU A 245 -1.46 13.82 -17.89
CA LEU A 245 -2.87 13.67 -18.28
C LEU A 245 -3.26 14.24 -19.65
N PRO A 246 -2.65 15.32 -20.17
CA PRO A 246 -2.90 15.78 -21.54
C PRO A 246 -2.44 14.80 -22.63
N HIS A 247 -1.60 13.82 -22.29
CA HIS A 247 -1.02 12.85 -23.21
C HIS A 247 -1.67 11.46 -23.11
N LEU A 248 -2.50 11.20 -22.09
CA LEU A 248 -3.16 9.92 -21.88
C LEU A 248 -4.52 9.87 -22.60
N GLU A 249 -4.77 8.74 -23.24
CA GLU A 249 -5.97 8.42 -24.01
C GLU A 249 -6.74 7.24 -23.40
N GLU A 250 -7.85 6.84 -24.03
CA GLU A 250 -8.62 5.67 -23.61
C GLU A 250 -7.75 4.40 -23.64
N GLY A 251 -7.79 3.62 -22.55
CA GLY A 251 -7.01 2.39 -22.40
C GLY A 251 -5.69 2.57 -21.66
N ASP A 252 -5.26 3.80 -21.42
CA ASP A 252 -4.04 4.14 -20.69
C ASP A 252 -4.22 4.05 -19.17
N CYS A 253 -3.12 4.14 -18.42
CA CYS A 253 -3.19 4.01 -16.97
C CYS A 253 -2.14 4.79 -16.17
N ILE A 254 -2.47 4.96 -14.89
CA ILE A 254 -1.58 5.47 -13.86
C ILE A 254 -1.49 4.41 -12.76
N ILE A 255 -0.26 4.11 -12.32
CA ILE A 255 0.01 3.23 -11.20
C ILE A 255 0.81 4.00 -10.15
N ASN A 256 0.33 4.00 -8.91
CA ASN A 256 0.98 4.68 -7.80
C ASN A 256 1.59 3.66 -6.83
N THR A 257 2.85 3.85 -6.42
CA THR A 257 3.47 3.05 -5.35
C THR A 257 3.05 3.62 -3.99
N GLY A 258 2.12 2.92 -3.34
CA GLY A 258 1.73 3.12 -1.95
C GLY A 258 2.69 2.43 -0.96
N SER A 259 2.17 1.96 0.16
CA SER A 259 2.90 1.12 1.13
C SER A 259 1.93 0.43 2.08
N GLU A 260 2.34 -0.67 2.71
CA GLU A 260 1.65 -1.23 3.87
C GLU A 260 1.47 -0.20 5.00
N THR A 261 2.40 0.75 5.14
CA THR A 261 2.33 1.77 6.19
C THR A 261 1.21 2.80 5.93
N GLY A 262 0.72 2.91 4.69
CA GLY A 262 -0.48 3.69 4.36
C GLY A 262 -1.78 2.96 4.71
N LEU A 263 -1.74 1.62 4.83
CA LEU A 263 -2.88 0.79 5.24
C LEU A 263 -2.96 0.64 6.75
N PHE A 264 -1.82 0.47 7.42
CA PHE A 264 -1.76 0.06 8.83
C PHE A 264 -1.10 1.09 9.76
N GLY A 265 -0.53 2.15 9.20
CA GLY A 265 0.28 3.12 9.95
C GLY A 265 1.66 2.57 10.35
N SER A 266 2.52 3.48 10.81
CA SER A 266 3.80 3.17 11.44
C SER A 266 4.09 4.23 12.49
N LYS A 267 4.41 3.81 13.71
CA LYS A 267 4.68 4.72 14.83
C LYS A 267 5.94 5.58 14.63
N ALA A 268 6.90 5.12 13.83
CA ALA A 268 8.20 5.77 13.61
C ALA A 268 8.29 6.52 12.26
N LEU A 269 7.17 6.58 11.51
CA LEU A 269 7.10 7.10 10.15
C LEU A 269 5.73 7.79 9.93
N ILE A 270 5.35 8.71 10.81
CA ILE A 270 4.00 9.31 10.83
C ILE A 270 3.71 10.11 9.56
N ASP A 271 4.62 10.99 9.15
CA ASP A 271 4.55 11.80 7.93
C ASP A 271 4.57 10.92 6.67
N TYR A 272 5.48 9.95 6.60
CA TYR A 272 5.56 8.99 5.51
C TYR A 272 4.27 8.15 5.41
N SER A 273 3.80 7.56 6.51
CA SER A 273 2.50 6.85 6.56
C SER A 273 1.35 7.72 6.09
N SER A 274 1.33 9.00 6.50
CA SER A 274 0.31 9.96 6.09
C SER A 274 0.34 10.19 4.57
N THR A 275 1.53 10.36 3.98
CA THR A 275 1.65 10.46 2.51
C THR A 275 1.22 9.20 1.79
N LYS A 276 1.56 8.00 2.30
CA LYS A 276 1.15 6.74 1.68
C LYS A 276 -0.36 6.50 1.78
N GLY A 277 -1.00 6.91 2.88
CA GLY A 277 -2.46 6.95 2.98
C GLY A 277 -3.10 7.96 2.01
N ALA A 278 -2.49 9.14 1.87
CA ALA A 278 -2.92 10.15 0.89
C ALA A 278 -2.82 9.64 -0.56
N ILE A 279 -1.74 8.91 -0.90
CA ILE A 279 -1.58 8.26 -2.22
C ILE A 279 -2.72 7.25 -2.48
N HIS A 280 -3.13 6.48 -1.47
CA HIS A 280 -4.25 5.54 -1.61
C HIS A 280 -5.58 6.25 -1.86
N ALA A 281 -5.85 7.34 -1.12
CA ALA A 281 -7.03 8.16 -1.34
C ALA A 281 -7.01 8.86 -2.72
N PHE A 282 -5.86 9.44 -3.09
CA PHE A 282 -5.61 10.07 -4.39
C PHE A 282 -5.85 9.10 -5.54
N THR A 283 -5.35 7.87 -5.43
CA THR A 283 -5.57 6.80 -6.42
C THR A 283 -7.05 6.55 -6.66
N LYS A 284 -7.84 6.41 -5.60
CA LYS A 284 -9.29 6.17 -5.69
C LYS A 284 -10.03 7.36 -6.28
N ALA A 285 -9.73 8.57 -5.81
CA ALA A 285 -10.36 9.79 -6.30
C ALA A 285 -10.05 10.03 -7.79
N LEU A 286 -8.79 9.89 -8.18
CA LEU A 286 -8.36 10.08 -9.57
C LEU A 286 -8.92 8.98 -10.47
N ALA A 287 -8.99 7.72 -10.01
CA ALA A 287 -9.67 6.64 -10.72
C ALA A 287 -11.11 7.04 -11.06
N SER A 288 -11.90 7.46 -10.07
CA SER A 288 -13.28 7.89 -10.27
C SER A 288 -13.39 9.07 -11.25
N GLN A 289 -12.46 10.03 -11.17
CA GLN A 289 -12.45 11.20 -12.07
C GLN A 289 -12.13 10.82 -13.52
N LEU A 290 -11.24 9.85 -13.73
CA LEU A 290 -10.74 9.50 -15.06
C LEU A 290 -11.48 8.33 -15.72
N LEU A 291 -12.39 7.66 -15.01
CA LEU A 291 -13.25 6.61 -15.57
C LEU A 291 -13.96 7.03 -16.87
N PRO A 292 -14.60 8.22 -16.97
CA PRO A 292 -15.23 8.66 -18.22
C PRO A 292 -14.26 8.86 -19.39
N ARG A 293 -12.95 8.98 -19.12
CA ARG A 293 -11.89 9.06 -20.13
C ARG A 293 -11.29 7.69 -20.48
N GLY A 294 -11.78 6.60 -19.88
CA GLY A 294 -11.23 5.26 -20.08
C GLY A 294 -9.81 5.06 -19.55
N ILE A 295 -9.35 5.92 -18.63
CA ILE A 295 -8.01 5.82 -18.03
C ILE A 295 -8.13 5.17 -16.65
N ARG A 296 -7.36 4.11 -16.43
CA ARG A 296 -7.37 3.37 -15.15
C ARG A 296 -6.34 3.95 -14.19
N VAL A 297 -6.68 4.02 -12.90
CA VAL A 297 -5.72 4.47 -11.87
C VAL A 297 -5.71 3.48 -10.73
N ASN A 298 -4.57 2.88 -10.44
CA ASN A 298 -4.43 1.86 -9.40
C ASN A 298 -3.19 2.11 -8.55
N ALA A 299 -3.06 1.41 -7.45
CA ALA A 299 -1.88 1.44 -6.60
C ALA A 299 -1.39 0.04 -6.25
N VAL A 300 -0.08 -0.10 -6.13
CA VAL A 300 0.57 -1.24 -5.47
C VAL A 300 0.98 -0.80 -4.07
N ALA A 301 0.70 -1.60 -3.05
CA ALA A 301 1.10 -1.33 -1.66
C ALA A 301 2.13 -2.39 -1.23
N PRO A 302 3.44 -2.11 -1.38
CA PRO A 302 4.50 -3.02 -0.96
C PRO A 302 4.59 -3.13 0.57
N GLY A 303 5.01 -4.31 1.03
CA GLY A 303 5.53 -4.50 2.39
C GLY A 303 7.00 -4.12 2.50
N PRO A 304 7.80 -4.79 3.36
CA PRO A 304 9.25 -4.55 3.43
C PRO A 304 9.94 -5.09 2.17
N VAL A 305 10.48 -4.20 1.35
CA VAL A 305 11.22 -4.55 0.12
C VAL A 305 12.66 -4.07 0.25
N TRP A 306 13.63 -4.93 -0.04
CA TRP A 306 15.05 -4.59 -0.01
C TRP A 306 15.40 -3.64 -1.16
N THR A 307 15.59 -2.37 -0.83
CA THR A 307 15.94 -1.27 -1.73
C THR A 307 16.89 -0.30 -1.01
N PRO A 308 17.58 0.60 -1.72
CA PRO A 308 18.49 1.60 -1.12
C PRO A 308 17.79 2.53 -0.12
N LEU A 309 16.48 2.70 -0.27
CA LEU A 309 15.65 3.52 0.60
C LEU A 309 15.71 3.07 2.08
N ASN A 310 15.94 1.78 2.36
CA ASN A 310 15.98 1.28 3.75
C ASN A 310 17.35 1.50 4.41
N PRO A 311 18.48 1.11 3.80
CA PRO A 311 19.80 1.37 4.37
C PRO A 311 20.16 2.85 4.44
N ALA A 312 19.60 3.68 3.56
CA ALA A 312 19.76 5.13 3.62
C ALA A 312 18.99 5.79 4.78
N ASP A 313 18.13 5.04 5.47
CA ASP A 313 17.16 5.53 6.46
C ASP A 313 17.37 4.94 7.85
N LYS A 314 17.67 3.64 7.91
CA LYS A 314 17.88 2.90 9.16
C LYS A 314 19.35 2.80 9.52
N GLN A 315 19.63 2.72 10.81
CA GLN A 315 20.96 2.40 11.32
C GLN A 315 21.32 0.95 11.00
N ALA A 316 22.63 0.68 10.86
CA ALA A 316 23.13 -0.64 10.42
C ALA A 316 22.54 -1.86 11.17
N PRO A 317 22.38 -1.85 12.52
CA PRO A 317 21.78 -2.97 13.23
C PRO A 317 20.31 -3.23 12.84
N ASP A 318 19.53 -2.18 12.62
CA ASP A 318 18.11 -2.29 12.24
C ASP A 318 17.94 -2.77 10.80
N VAL A 319 18.90 -2.44 9.93
CA VAL A 319 18.96 -2.92 8.54
C VAL A 319 19.13 -4.44 8.51
N ALA A 320 19.97 -5.00 9.39
CA ALA A 320 20.17 -6.46 9.46
C ALA A 320 18.92 -7.24 9.88
N GLU A 321 18.00 -6.58 10.61
CA GLU A 321 16.71 -7.15 11.03
C GLU A 321 15.56 -6.89 10.03
N PHE A 322 15.83 -6.16 8.94
CA PHE A 322 14.82 -5.72 7.99
C PHE A 322 14.02 -6.89 7.40
N GLY A 323 12.69 -6.82 7.51
CA GLY A 323 11.76 -7.81 6.97
C GLY A 323 11.63 -9.11 7.76
N LYS A 324 12.45 -9.38 8.79
CA LYS A 324 12.36 -10.61 9.60
C LYS A 324 11.04 -10.76 10.35
N HIS A 325 10.38 -9.65 10.65
CA HIS A 325 9.08 -9.63 11.33
C HIS A 325 7.88 -9.66 10.38
N SER A 326 8.09 -9.74 9.06
CA SER A 326 7.00 -9.97 8.11
C SER A 326 6.40 -11.36 8.31
N ASP A 327 5.19 -11.59 7.80
CA ASP A 327 4.59 -12.92 7.90
C ASP A 327 5.34 -13.99 7.09
N MET A 328 6.05 -13.59 6.04
CA MET A 328 7.00 -14.44 5.33
C MET A 328 8.38 -14.52 6.01
N GLY A 329 8.66 -13.77 7.07
CA GLY A 329 9.90 -13.84 7.83
C GLY A 329 11.15 -13.38 7.07
N ARG A 330 10.98 -12.62 5.98
CA ARG A 330 12.04 -12.04 5.15
C ARG A 330 11.53 -10.77 4.45
N PRO A 331 12.43 -9.89 3.98
CA PRO A 331 12.04 -8.85 3.04
C PRO A 331 11.76 -9.45 1.65
N ALA A 332 10.90 -8.79 0.89
CA ALA A 332 10.77 -9.02 -0.54
C ALA A 332 11.98 -8.45 -1.29
N GLN A 333 12.27 -9.00 -2.45
CA GLN A 333 13.18 -8.40 -3.43
C GLN A 333 12.37 -7.60 -4.47
N PRO A 334 12.93 -6.53 -5.07
CA PRO A 334 12.24 -5.73 -6.09
C PRO A 334 11.58 -6.54 -7.21
N GLU A 335 12.24 -7.62 -7.67
CA GLU A 335 11.73 -8.53 -8.70
C GLU A 335 10.43 -9.26 -8.31
N GLU A 336 10.09 -9.33 -7.02
CA GLU A 336 8.85 -9.93 -6.55
C GLU A 336 7.66 -8.96 -6.61
N LEU A 337 7.92 -7.67 -6.83
CA LEU A 337 6.91 -6.62 -6.92
C LEU A 337 6.55 -6.30 -8.37
N SER A 338 7.54 -6.29 -9.25
CA SER A 338 7.38 -5.84 -10.64
C SER A 338 6.29 -6.58 -11.45
N PRO A 339 6.00 -7.89 -11.26
CA PRO A 339 4.87 -8.55 -11.93
C PRO A 339 3.51 -7.93 -11.62
N ALA A 340 3.31 -7.37 -10.41
CA ALA A 340 2.06 -6.69 -10.04
C ALA A 340 1.86 -5.39 -10.85
N TYR A 341 2.95 -4.69 -11.18
CA TYR A 341 2.90 -3.50 -12.03
C TYR A 341 2.58 -3.88 -13.46
N VAL A 342 3.16 -4.96 -14.01
CA VAL A 342 2.79 -5.45 -15.35
C VAL A 342 1.31 -5.81 -15.39
N PHE A 343 0.82 -6.53 -14.38
CA PHE A 343 -0.58 -6.92 -14.27
C PHE A 343 -1.51 -5.70 -14.29
N LEU A 344 -1.22 -4.65 -13.51
CA LEU A 344 -2.03 -3.43 -13.47
C LEU A 344 -1.85 -2.55 -14.70
N ALA A 345 -0.69 -2.54 -15.33
CA ALA A 345 -0.41 -1.74 -16.52
C ALA A 345 -1.16 -2.28 -17.74
N SER A 346 -1.19 -3.61 -17.90
CA SER A 346 -1.71 -4.23 -19.11
C SER A 346 -3.24 -4.18 -19.19
N PRO A 347 -3.83 -3.71 -20.31
CA PRO A 347 -5.28 -3.69 -20.49
C PRO A 347 -5.87 -5.10 -20.58
N ILE A 348 -5.12 -6.09 -21.08
CA ILE A 348 -5.61 -7.47 -21.22
C ILE A 348 -5.74 -8.21 -19.88
N THR A 349 -5.11 -7.70 -18.81
CA THR A 349 -5.12 -8.31 -17.47
C THR A 349 -5.95 -7.52 -16.47
N ALA A 350 -6.09 -6.20 -16.66
CA ALA A 350 -6.68 -5.30 -15.67
C ALA A 350 -7.71 -4.32 -16.25
N SER A 351 -8.33 -4.60 -17.40
CA SER A 351 -9.34 -3.74 -18.03
C SER A 351 -10.51 -3.38 -17.10
N TYR A 352 -10.89 -4.28 -16.20
CA TYR A 352 -11.98 -4.07 -15.23
C TYR A 352 -11.48 -3.71 -13.81
N ILE A 353 -10.25 -3.22 -13.68
CA ILE A 353 -9.63 -2.86 -12.41
C ILE A 353 -9.20 -1.39 -12.45
N SER A 354 -9.90 -0.55 -11.68
CA SER A 354 -9.56 0.86 -11.45
C SER A 354 -9.93 1.24 -10.01
N GLY A 355 -9.05 1.99 -9.34
CA GLY A 355 -9.17 2.41 -7.95
C GLY A 355 -8.68 1.38 -6.92
N VAL A 356 -8.05 0.28 -7.34
CA VAL A 356 -7.55 -0.74 -6.41
C VAL A 356 -6.28 -0.27 -5.71
N VAL A 357 -6.14 -0.65 -4.44
CA VAL A 357 -4.86 -0.66 -3.73
C VAL A 357 -4.49 -2.13 -3.54
N LEU A 358 -3.59 -2.64 -4.39
CA LEU A 358 -3.18 -4.04 -4.42
C LEU A 358 -2.05 -4.29 -3.41
N PRO A 359 -2.28 -5.02 -2.31
CA PRO A 359 -1.23 -5.30 -1.33
C PRO A 359 -0.27 -6.38 -1.85
N VAL A 360 1.03 -6.11 -1.80
CA VAL A 360 2.10 -7.07 -2.11
C VAL A 360 3.10 -7.06 -0.94
N MET A 361 2.71 -7.68 0.17
CA MET A 361 3.32 -7.43 1.49
C MET A 361 3.80 -8.69 2.24
N GLY A 362 3.71 -9.88 1.63
CA GLY A 362 4.22 -11.11 2.25
C GLY A 362 3.34 -11.71 3.35
N GLY A 363 2.02 -11.50 3.32
CA GLY A 363 1.04 -12.11 4.26
C GLY A 363 0.80 -11.30 5.55
N PRO A 364 -0.21 -11.64 6.37
CA PRO A 364 -1.34 -10.73 6.57
C PRO A 364 -1.23 -9.74 7.74
N LYS A 365 -1.36 -8.45 7.43
CA LYS A 365 -2.00 -7.49 8.33
C LYS A 365 -3.43 -7.24 7.81
N GLY A 366 -4.43 -7.73 8.54
CA GLY A 366 -5.87 -7.57 8.26
C GLY A 366 -6.47 -8.60 7.33
#